data_AF-A0A957T9N2-F1
#
_entry.id   AF-A0A957T9N2-F1
#
_cell.length_a   1.000
_cell.length_b   1.000
_cell.length_c   1.000
_cell.angle_alpha   90.00
_cell.angle_beta   90.00
_cell.angle_gamma   90.00
#
_symmetry.space_group_name_H-M   'P 1'
#
loop_
_entity.id
_entity.type
_entity.pdbx_description
1 polymer ?
#
loop_
_entity_poly.entity_id
_entity_poly.type
_entity_poly.pdbx_seq_one_letter_code
_entity_poly.pdbx_strand_id
1 'polypeptide(L)'
;MLDQRVRDYLILIGHTWICTDCRQRLLDETDAMLIGHKLSEDERERVGELNEDSYRTMMDLAEATGLTMDDLRLAIDHPRSRLRHLGVYRRR
;
A
#
# COMPACT_ATOMS: atom_id res chain seq x y z
N MET A 1 1.89 -3.63 23.87
CA MET A 1 1.51 -2.39 23.16
C MET A 1 2.30 -2.36 21.87
N LEU A 2 1.72 -2.83 20.77
CA LEU A 2 2.36 -2.75 19.45
C LEU A 2 2.37 -1.26 19.04
N ASP A 3 3.56 -0.77 18.73
CA ASP A 3 3.91 0.62 18.45
C ASP A 3 2.86 1.31 17.55
N GLN A 4 2.35 2.47 18.00
CA GLN A 4 1.35 3.31 17.32
C GLN A 4 1.85 3.94 16.00
N ARG A 5 2.78 3.28 15.29
CA ARG A 5 3.20 3.65 13.94
C ARG A 5 2.56 2.65 12.99
N VAL A 6 1.46 3.05 12.35
CA VAL A 6 0.91 2.32 11.21
C VAL A 6 2.06 2.06 10.22
N ARG A 7 2.30 0.78 9.93
CA ARG A 7 3.44 0.30 9.13
C ARG A 7 3.40 0.91 7.73
N ASP A 8 4.57 1.12 7.12
CA ASP A 8 4.67 1.64 5.75
C ASP A 8 3.87 0.79 4.75
N TYR A 9 3.77 -0.52 5.00
CA TYR A 9 2.93 -1.43 4.23
C TYR A 9 1.45 -1.03 4.24
N LEU A 10 0.88 -0.79 5.41
CA LEU A 10 -0.53 -0.37 5.55
C LEU A 10 -0.77 0.99 4.87
N ILE A 11 0.16 1.93 5.03
CA ILE A 11 0.05 3.25 4.38
C ILE A 11 0.10 3.10 2.85
N LEU A 12 1.00 2.24 2.34
CA LEU A 12 1.13 1.96 0.92
C LEU A 12 -0.20 1.42 0.35
N ILE A 13 -0.70 0.33 0.93
CA ILE A 13 -1.91 -0.36 0.47
C ILE A 13 -3.15 0.53 0.62
N GLY A 14 -3.30 1.20 1.77
CA GLY A 14 -4.41 2.12 2.00
C GLY A 14 -4.42 3.29 1.01
N HIS A 15 -3.25 3.80 0.65
CA HIS A 15 -3.15 4.89 -0.32
C HIS A 15 -3.43 4.43 -1.74
N THR A 16 -2.89 3.30 -2.20
CA THR A 16 -3.16 2.80 -3.56
C THR A 16 -4.60 2.35 -3.77
N TRP A 17 -5.30 1.99 -2.69
CA TRP A 17 -6.75 1.83 -2.72
C TRP A 17 -7.48 3.14 -3.04
N ILE A 18 -7.11 4.23 -2.34
CA ILE A 18 -7.77 5.54 -2.47
C ILE A 18 -7.37 6.27 -3.75
N CYS A 19 -6.11 6.15 -4.17
CA CYS A 19 -5.50 6.92 -5.24
C CYS A 19 -5.17 6.03 -6.44
N THR A 20 -5.98 6.13 -7.50
CA THR A 20 -5.79 5.37 -8.74
C THR A 20 -4.45 5.68 -9.42
N ASP A 21 -3.95 6.91 -9.35
CA ASP A 21 -2.64 7.25 -9.95
C ASP A 21 -1.48 6.53 -9.26
N CYS A 22 -1.53 6.44 -7.93
CA CYS A 22 -0.51 5.72 -7.17
C CYS A 22 -0.67 4.21 -7.29
N ARG A 23 -1.89 3.71 -7.48
CA ARG A 23 -2.13 2.32 -7.86
C ARG A 23 -1.48 1.99 -9.19
N GLN A 24 -1.76 2.78 -10.23
CA GLN A 24 -1.19 2.54 -11.55
C GLN A 24 0.34 2.57 -11.49
N ARG A 25 0.93 3.55 -10.81
CA ARG A 25 2.39 3.57 -10.61
C ARG A 25 2.92 2.39 -9.82
N LEU A 26 2.18 1.88 -8.83
CA LEU A 26 2.57 0.69 -8.09
C LEU A 26 2.55 -0.55 -9.00
N LEU A 27 1.58 -0.66 -9.90
CA LEU A 27 1.47 -1.79 -10.84
C LEU A 27 2.50 -1.70 -11.99
N ASP A 28 2.80 -0.49 -12.46
CA ASP A 28 3.74 -0.26 -13.57
C ASP A 28 5.21 -0.28 -13.10
N GLU A 29 5.48 0.25 -11.90
CA GLU A 29 6.83 0.46 -11.36
C GLU A 29 6.92 -0.01 -9.90
N THR A 30 6.52 -1.27 -9.64
CA THR A 30 6.46 -1.86 -8.29
C THR A 30 7.75 -1.62 -7.50
N ASP A 31 8.90 -2.06 -8.03
CA ASP A 31 10.18 -1.94 -7.33
C ASP A 31 10.54 -0.50 -6.98
N ALA A 32 10.30 0.44 -7.90
CA ALA A 32 10.61 1.85 -7.70
C ALA A 32 9.71 2.48 -6.61
N MET A 33 8.44 2.08 -6.56
CA MET A 33 7.50 2.49 -5.52
C MET A 33 7.86 1.94 -4.14
N LEU A 34 8.50 0.75 -4.07
CA LEU A 34 8.91 0.15 -2.78
C LEU A 34 10.24 0.70 -2.23
N ILE A 35 10.96 1.53 -2.98
CA ILE A 35 12.20 2.18 -2.51
C ILE A 35 11.88 3.12 -1.36
N GLY A 36 12.55 2.92 -0.22
CA GLY A 36 12.39 3.76 0.97
C GLY A 36 11.24 3.35 1.89
N HIS A 37 10.42 2.37 1.51
CA HIS A 37 9.41 1.77 2.37
C HIS A 37 10.00 0.64 3.22
N LYS A 38 9.68 0.63 4.52
CA LYS A 38 10.04 -0.45 5.44
C LYS A 38 9.05 -1.61 5.33
N LEU A 39 9.34 -2.50 4.39
CA LEU A 39 8.58 -3.73 4.12
C LEU A 39 9.44 -4.96 4.42
N SER A 40 8.83 -6.02 4.95
CA SER A 40 9.46 -7.35 5.00
C SER A 40 9.57 -7.96 3.60
N GLU A 41 10.35 -9.04 3.45
CA GLU A 41 10.46 -9.76 2.19
C GLU A 41 9.10 -10.30 1.73
N ASP A 42 8.34 -10.92 2.64
CA ASP A 42 6.96 -11.38 2.38
C ASP A 42 6.03 -10.26 1.90
N GLU A 43 6.15 -9.05 2.47
CA GLU A 43 5.33 -7.90 2.07
C GLU A 43 5.72 -7.39 0.68
N ARG A 44 7.02 -7.42 0.35
CA ARG A 44 7.50 -7.04 -0.99
C ARG A 44 7.03 -8.02 -2.04
N GLU A 45 7.08 -9.32 -1.75
CA GLU A 45 6.60 -10.37 -2.64
C GLU A 45 5.10 -10.18 -2.93
N ARG A 46 4.28 -10.03 -1.88
CA ARG A 46 2.83 -9.78 -2.04
C ARG A 46 2.53 -8.53 -2.85
N VAL A 47 3.28 -7.45 -2.66
CA VAL A 47 3.10 -6.23 -3.46
C VAL A 47 3.50 -6.44 -4.91
N GLY A 48 4.55 -7.23 -5.16
CA GLY A 48 4.98 -7.63 -6.51
C GLY A 48 3.95 -8.48 -7.25
N GLU A 49 3.08 -9.21 -6.54
CA GLU A 49 2.01 -10.01 -7.11
C GLU A 49 0.70 -9.24 -7.33
N LEU A 50 0.60 -8.00 -6.83
CA LEU A 50 -0.59 -7.19 -7.02
C LEU A 50 -0.82 -6.87 -8.50
N ASN A 51 -2.08 -6.94 -8.90
CA ASN A 51 -2.54 -6.60 -10.23
C ASN A 51 -3.89 -5.87 -10.14
N GLU A 52 -4.46 -5.48 -11.28
CA GLU A 52 -5.75 -4.78 -11.30
C GLU A 52 -6.88 -5.57 -10.64
N ASP A 53 -6.86 -6.91 -10.75
CA ASP A 53 -7.87 -7.77 -10.13
C ASP A 53 -7.81 -7.73 -8.61
N SER A 54 -6.61 -7.56 -8.03
CA SER A 54 -6.42 -7.36 -6.58
C SER A 54 -7.11 -6.10 -6.06
N TYR A 55 -7.41 -5.11 -6.91
CA TYR A 55 -8.05 -3.85 -6.52
C TYR A 55 -9.56 -3.80 -6.82
N ARG A 56 -10.19 -4.90 -7.23
CA ARG A 56 -11.63 -4.93 -7.54
C ARG A 56 -12.51 -4.76 -6.30
N THR A 57 -12.17 -5.45 -5.22
CA THR A 57 -12.86 -5.31 -3.93
C THR A 57 -11.86 -5.24 -2.78
N MET A 58 -12.29 -4.72 -1.63
CA MET A 58 -11.45 -4.74 -0.43
C MET A 58 -11.11 -6.17 0.01
N MET A 59 -11.96 -7.15 -0.34
CA MET A 59 -11.73 -8.56 -0.02
C MET A 59 -10.63 -9.15 -0.91
N ASP A 60 -10.64 -8.85 -2.21
CA ASP A 60 -9.56 -9.26 -3.13
C ASP A 60 -8.23 -8.65 -2.70
N LEU A 61 -8.24 -7.39 -2.27
CA LEU A 61 -7.04 -6.72 -1.78
C LEU A 61 -6.54 -7.35 -0.48
N ALA A 62 -7.45 -7.71 0.44
CA ALA A 62 -7.11 -8.37 1.70
C ALA A 62 -6.41 -9.71 1.44
N GLU A 63 -6.97 -10.50 0.53
CA GLU A 63 -6.43 -11.79 0.13
C GLU A 63 -5.05 -11.65 -0.51
N ALA A 64 -4.90 -10.76 -1.49
CA ALA A 64 -3.63 -10.55 -2.20
C ALA A 64 -2.53 -9.97 -1.29
N THR A 65 -2.90 -9.12 -0.33
CA THR A 65 -1.93 -8.48 0.59
C THR A 65 -1.69 -9.29 1.87
N GLY A 66 -2.47 -10.33 2.11
CA GLY A 66 -2.47 -11.08 3.37
C GLY A 66 -2.86 -10.23 4.58
N LEU A 67 -3.54 -9.10 4.37
CA LEU A 67 -4.03 -8.22 5.43
C LEU A 67 -5.42 -8.65 5.86
N THR A 68 -5.77 -8.38 7.12
CA THR A 68 -7.17 -8.53 7.55
C THR A 68 -8.00 -7.36 7.03
N MET A 69 -9.32 -7.56 6.95
CA MET A 69 -10.24 -6.47 6.60
C MET A 69 -10.17 -5.29 7.56
N ASP A 70 -9.85 -5.54 8.83
CA ASP A 70 -9.71 -4.47 9.84
C ASP A 70 -8.40 -3.70 9.66
N ASP A 71 -7.31 -4.38 9.29
CA ASP A 71 -6.05 -3.73 8.93
C ASP A 71 -6.22 -2.84 7.69
N LEU A 72 -6.96 -3.31 6.68
CA LEU A 72 -7.26 -2.52 5.48
C LEU A 72 -8.12 -1.30 5.79
N ARG A 73 -9.15 -1.44 6.63
CA ARG A 73 -9.96 -0.29 7.07
C ARG A 73 -9.11 0.73 7.81
N LEU A 74 -8.28 0.26 8.75
CA LEU A 74 -7.35 1.11 9.48
C LEU A 74 -6.38 1.81 8.53
N ALA A 75 -5.84 1.08 7.55
CA ALA A 75 -4.95 1.61 6.52
C ALA A 75 -5.62 2.72 5.70
N ILE A 76 -6.84 2.49 5.20
CA ILE A 76 -7.60 3.44 4.38
C ILE A 76 -7.97 4.70 5.20
N ASP A 77 -8.43 4.51 6.43
CA ASP A 77 -8.83 5.61 7.31
C ASP A 77 -7.63 6.39 7.86
N HIS A 78 -6.41 5.84 7.76
CA HIS A 78 -5.23 6.47 8.30
C HIS A 78 -4.92 7.80 7.59
N PRO A 79 -4.68 8.91 8.32
CA PRO A 79 -4.40 10.22 7.72
C PRO A 79 -3.24 10.23 6.72
N ARG A 80 -2.23 9.37 6.92
CA ARG A 80 -1.07 9.28 6.01
C ARG A 80 -1.41 8.64 4.67
N SER A 81 -2.41 7.76 4.63
CA SER A 81 -2.89 7.12 3.39
C SER A 81 -3.69 8.10 2.54
N ARG A 82 -4.21 9.16 3.15
CA ARG A 82 -4.94 10.24 2.49
C ARG A 82 -4.04 11.40 2.03
N LEU A 83 -2.72 11.27 2.16
CA LEU A 83 -1.77 12.25 1.62
C LEU A 83 -1.81 12.27 0.09
N ARG A 84 -1.33 13.35 -0.53
CA ARG A 84 -1.59 13.63 -1.95
C ARG A 84 -1.09 12.55 -2.91
N HIS A 85 0.15 12.04 -2.76
CA HIS A 85 0.66 10.91 -3.54
C HIS A 85 1.87 10.27 -2.84
N LEU A 86 2.01 8.94 -2.94
CA LEU A 86 3.23 8.23 -2.52
C LEU A 86 4.40 8.63 -3.43
N GLY A 87 5.50 9.11 -2.84
CA GLY A 87 6.75 9.33 -3.58
C GLY A 87 6.91 10.67 -4.30
N VAL A 88 6.18 11.74 -3.95
CA VAL A 88 6.50 13.11 -4.46
C VAL A 88 7.61 13.81 -3.66
N TYR A 89 8.47 13.05 -2.97
CA TYR A 89 9.75 13.61 -2.55
C TYR A 89 10.69 13.63 -3.75
N ARG A 90 10.51 14.63 -4.63
CA ARG A 90 11.62 15.12 -5.45
C ARG A 90 12.74 15.48 -4.46
N ARG A 91 13.78 14.65 -4.37
CA ARG A 91 15.08 15.12 -3.88
C ARG A 91 15.43 16.32 -4.76
N ARG A 92 15.40 17.50 -4.16
CA ARG A 92 15.98 18.71 -4.76
C ARG A 92 17.50 18.59 -4.74
#